data_AF-A0A257SJ62-F1
#
_entry.id   AF-A0A257SJ62-F1
#
_cell.length_a   1.000
_cell.length_b   1.000
_cell.length_c   1.000
_cell.angle_alpha   90.00
_cell.angle_beta   90.00
_cell.angle_gamma   90.00
#
_symmetry.space_group_name_H-M   'P 1'
#
loop_
_entity.id
_entity.type
_entity.pdbx_description
1 polymer ?
#
loop_
_entity_poly.entity_id
_entity_poly.type
_entity_poly.pdbx_seq_one_letter_code
_entity_poly.pdbx_strand_id
1 'polypeptide(L)'
;MINDRFLDEAREVPSTTPMERVVAWSVFRSRADARKLLEHVYLAPGQGLVGGYGRDSVAPYWWVGVQVQDVSQWGNVTAVHKHGRLGD
;
A
#
# COMPACT_ATOMS: atom_id res chain seq x y z
N MET A 1 -14.66 -10.72 -1.34
CA MET A 1 -14.05 -10.18 -2.57
C MET A 1 -13.19 -9.02 -2.17
N ILE A 2 -11.88 -9.12 -2.30
CA ILE A 2 -10.99 -7.98 -2.04
C ILE A 2 -11.15 -6.99 -3.19
N ASN A 3 -11.38 -5.73 -2.87
CA ASN A 3 -11.63 -4.68 -3.84
C ASN A 3 -10.30 -4.25 -4.49
N ASP A 4 -9.95 -4.75 -5.68
CA ASP A 4 -8.72 -4.36 -6.39
C ASP A 4 -8.91 -3.14 -7.32
N ARG A 5 -10.10 -2.51 -7.32
CA ARG A 5 -10.41 -1.35 -8.16
C ARG A 5 -9.43 -0.19 -8.01
N PHE A 6 -8.88 0.02 -6.81
CA PHE A 6 -7.90 1.09 -6.59
C PHE A 6 -6.59 0.88 -7.35
N LEU A 7 -6.27 -0.35 -7.80
CA LEU A 7 -5.10 -0.61 -8.65
C LEU A 7 -5.27 -0.07 -10.08
N ASP A 8 -6.50 0.26 -10.47
CA ASP A 8 -6.85 0.92 -11.73
C ASP A 8 -7.06 2.43 -11.56
N GLU A 9 -6.91 2.95 -10.33
CA GLU A 9 -6.97 4.38 -10.06
C GLU A 9 -5.59 5.00 -10.19
N ALA A 10 -5.49 6.05 -11.02
CA ALA A 10 -4.27 6.83 -11.17
C ALA A 10 -4.04 7.62 -9.87
N ARG A 11 -3.28 7.02 -8.95
CA ARG A 11 -2.99 7.55 -7.63
C ARG A 11 -1.51 7.34 -7.34
N GLU A 12 -0.81 8.45 -7.15
CA GLU A 12 0.61 8.46 -6.84
C GLU A 12 0.87 7.85 -5.45
N VAL A 13 2.09 7.34 -5.25
CA VAL A 13 2.48 6.84 -3.92
C VAL A 13 2.43 7.97 -2.89
N PRO A 14 1.91 7.71 -1.68
CA PRO A 14 1.91 8.71 -0.62
C PRO A 14 3.36 9.10 -0.30
N SER A 15 3.73 10.35 -0.60
CA SER A 15 5.05 10.90 -0.30
C SER A 15 4.99 11.65 1.02
N THR A 16 5.67 11.11 2.06
CA THR A 16 6.11 11.65 3.38
C THR A 16 5.19 12.58 4.19
N THR A 17 4.37 13.38 3.53
CA THR A 17 3.15 13.98 4.05
C THR A 17 2.23 12.86 4.54
N PRO A 18 1.67 12.96 5.76
CA PRO A 18 0.70 12.00 6.28
C PRO A 18 -0.63 12.13 5.52
N MET A 19 -0.63 11.76 4.25
CA MET A 19 -1.86 11.56 3.49
C MET A 19 -2.56 10.32 4.05
N GLU A 20 -3.77 10.55 4.56
CA GLU A 20 -4.83 9.54 4.65
C GLU A 20 -4.55 8.31 5.55
N ARG A 21 -3.80 8.47 6.65
CA ARG A 21 -3.67 7.42 7.69
C ARG A 21 -3.12 6.10 7.14
N VAL A 22 -2.33 6.16 6.07
CA VAL A 22 -1.64 5.00 5.50
C VAL A 22 -0.39 4.74 6.33
N VAL A 23 -0.36 3.58 6.97
CA VAL A 23 0.69 3.21 7.94
C VAL A 23 1.72 2.25 7.35
N ALA A 24 1.42 1.61 6.23
CA ALA A 24 2.37 0.77 5.50
C ALA A 24 1.98 0.76 4.03
N TRP A 25 2.96 0.79 3.13
CA TRP A 25 2.72 0.59 1.70
C TRP A 25 3.88 -0.15 1.05
N SER A 26 3.54 -0.91 0.02
CA SER A 26 4.46 -1.68 -0.82
C SER A 26 4.27 -1.27 -2.27
N VAL A 27 5.37 -1.04 -2.97
CA VAL A 27 5.39 -0.67 -4.39
C VAL A 27 5.84 -1.87 -5.22
N PHE A 28 5.12 -2.12 -6.31
CA PHE A 28 5.27 -3.25 -7.23
C PHE A 28 5.42 -2.74 -8.65
N ARG A 29 6.18 -3.49 -9.46
CA ARG A 29 6.32 -3.23 -10.91
C ARG A 29 5.23 -3.88 -11.77
N SER A 30 4.42 -4.75 -11.16
CA SER A 30 3.37 -5.51 -11.83
C SER A 30 2.08 -5.47 -11.03
N ARG A 31 0.95 -5.24 -11.72
CA ARG A 31 -0.39 -5.34 -11.12
C ARG A 31 -0.64 -6.72 -10.50
N ALA A 32 -0.13 -7.78 -11.12
CA ALA A 32 -0.30 -9.15 -10.64
C ALA A 32 0.34 -9.37 -9.25
N ASP A 33 1.54 -8.83 -9.02
CA ASP A 33 2.21 -8.92 -7.71
C ASP A 33 1.49 -8.08 -6.66
N ALA A 34 1.02 -6.88 -7.02
CA ALA A 34 0.17 -6.07 -6.16
C ALA A 34 -1.11 -6.83 -5.75
N ARG A 35 -1.77 -7.51 -6.70
CA ARG A 35 -2.94 -8.33 -6.44
C ARG A 35 -2.65 -9.54 -5.55
N LYS A 36 -1.51 -10.22 -5.72
CA LYS A 36 -1.12 -11.32 -4.82
C LYS A 36 -1.01 -10.84 -3.38
N LEU A 37 -0.44 -9.66 -3.14
CA LEU A 37 -0.40 -9.09 -1.79
C LEU A 37 -1.81 -8.95 -1.20
N LEU A 38 -2.79 -8.51 -2.00
CA LEU A 38 -4.18 -8.39 -1.58
C LEU A 38 -4.76 -9.73 -1.14
N GLU A 39 -4.43 -10.82 -1.84
CA GLU A 39 -4.91 -12.16 -1.50
C GLU A 39 -4.29 -12.72 -0.20
N HIS A 40 -3.12 -12.21 0.20
CA HIS A 40 -2.38 -12.65 1.38
C HIS A 40 -2.45 -11.69 2.58
N VAL A 41 -2.97 -10.47 2.41
CA VAL A 41 -3.04 -9.48 3.47
C VAL A 41 -4.25 -9.74 4.36
N TYR A 42 -4.00 -9.93 5.65
CA TYR A 42 -5.04 -10.04 6.66
C TYR A 42 -5.32 -8.66 7.24
N LEU A 43 -6.50 -8.11 6.93
CA LEU A 43 -6.97 -6.87 7.53
C LEU A 43 -7.67 -7.17 8.86
N ALA A 44 -7.20 -6.51 9.91
CA ALA A 44 -7.91 -6.41 11.17
C ALA A 44 -9.11 -5.45 11.05
N PRO A 45 -10.14 -5.59 11.89
CA PRO A 45 -11.24 -4.64 11.93
C PRO A 45 -10.73 -3.21 12.16
N GLY A 46 -11.17 -2.26 11.32
CA GLY A 46 -10.71 -0.88 11.34
C GLY A 46 -9.54 -0.56 10.39
N GLN A 47 -8.98 -1.58 9.73
CA GLN A 47 -7.99 -1.44 8.67
C GLN A 47 -8.67 -1.51 7.30
N GLY A 48 -8.17 -0.73 6.34
CA GLY A 48 -8.59 -0.73 4.95
C GLY A 48 -7.38 -0.89 4.03
N LEU A 49 -7.61 -1.43 2.84
CA LEU A 49 -6.61 -1.39 1.78
C LEU A 49 -6.86 -0.18 0.89
N VAL A 50 -5.78 0.51 0.61
CA VAL A 50 -5.71 1.60 -0.35
C VAL A 50 -4.61 1.27 -1.34
N GLY A 51 -4.67 1.83 -2.53
CA GLY A 51 -3.59 1.68 -3.47
C GLY A 51 -3.83 2.56 -4.67
N GLY A 52 -2.95 2.40 -5.63
CA GLY A 52 -2.94 3.20 -6.83
C GLY A 52 -1.99 2.62 -7.83
N TYR A 53 -2.10 3.12 -9.05
CA TYR A 53 -1.02 3.01 -10.01
C TYR A 53 -0.55 4.40 -10.40
N GLY A 54 0.74 4.47 -10.70
CA GLY A 54 1.38 5.66 -11.23
C GLY A 54 2.33 5.25 -12.33
N ARG A 55 2.90 6.26 -12.97
CA ARG A 55 3.98 6.07 -13.92
C ARG A 55 5.13 6.95 -13.50
N ASP A 56 6.25 6.31 -13.22
CA ASP A 56 7.50 7.02 -13.00
C ASP A 56 8.15 7.32 -14.37
N SER A 57 9.20 8.15 -14.39
CA SER A 57 9.97 8.45 -15.60
C SER A 57 10.54 7.20 -16.27
N VAL A 58 10.71 6.11 -15.51
CA VAL A 58 11.28 4.84 -15.99
C VAL A 58 10.20 3.82 -16.43
N ALA A 59 9.14 3.63 -15.64
CA ALA A 59 8.15 2.58 -15.88
C ALA A 59 6.85 2.80 -15.06
N PRO A 60 5.71 2.21 -15.49
CA PRO A 60 4.53 2.11 -14.64
C PRO A 60 4.83 1.35 -13.35
N TYR A 61 4.16 1.74 -12.27
CA TYR A 61 4.23 1.08 -10.97
C TYR A 61 2.84 1.01 -10.35
N TRP A 62 2.65 0.00 -9.52
CA TRP A 62 1.46 -0.18 -8.69
C TRP A 62 1.89 -0.14 -7.24
N TRP A 63 1.03 0.35 -6.36
CA TRP A 63 1.30 0.31 -4.94
C TRP A 63 0.05 -0.07 -4.17
N VAL A 64 0.27 -0.73 -3.05
CA VAL A 64 -0.77 -1.16 -2.13
C VAL A 64 -0.33 -0.74 -0.74
N GLY A 65 -1.18 0.02 -0.07
CA GLY A 65 -1.02 0.41 1.31
C GLY A 65 -2.16 -0.06 2.20
N VAL A 66 -1.87 -0.12 3.49
CA VAL A 66 -2.86 -0.34 4.53
C VAL A 66 -3.14 1.02 5.16
N GLN A 67 -4.39 1.47 5.04
CA GLN A 67 -4.91 2.60 5.79
C GLN A 67 -5.56 2.11 7.08
N VAL A 68 -5.47 2.92 8.13
CA VAL A 68 -6.21 2.66 9.37
C VAL A 68 -7.12 3.82 9.71
N GLN A 69 -8.25 3.53 10.35
CA GLN A 69 -9.10 4.58 10.90
C GLN A 69 -8.40 5.35 12.03
N ASP A 70 -7.58 4.65 12.82
CA ASP A 70 -6.85 5.22 13.94
C ASP A 70 -5.39 4.75 13.94
N VAL A 71 -4.47 5.69 13.73
CA VAL A 71 -3.03 5.44 13.75
C VAL A 71 -2.51 5.10 15.15
N SER A 72 -3.22 5.54 16.21
CA SER A 72 -2.86 5.26 17.60
C SER A 72 -3.15 3.80 17.98
N GLN A 73 -4.14 3.17 17.35
CA GLN A 73 -4.43 1.74 17.49
C GLN A 73 -3.46 0.84 16.72
N TRP A 74 -2.74 1.36 15.73
CA TRP A 74 -1.65 0.64 15.08
C TRP A 74 -0.44 0.67 16.03
N GLY A 75 -0.40 -0.29 16.97
CA GLY A 75 0.50 -0.38 18.11
C GLY A 75 2.01 -0.47 17.82
N ASN A 76 2.47 -0.05 16.64
CA ASN A 76 3.86 0.21 16.30
C ASN A 76 3.94 1.27 15.19
N VAL A 77 3.87 2.55 15.57
CA VAL A 77 4.15 3.71 14.68
C VAL A 77 5.56 3.60 14.04
N THR A 78 6.45 2.81 14.65
CA THR A 78 7.81 2.52 14.19
C THR A 78 7.88 1.51 13.04
N ALA A 79 6.81 0.72 12.79
CA ALA A 79 6.75 -0.27 11.70
C ALA A 79 6.36 0.34 10.34
N VAL A 80 6.11 1.65 10.29
CA VAL A 80 5.84 2.40 9.05
C VAL A 80 7.05 2.38 8.11
N HIS A 81 8.25 2.07 8.62
CA HIS A 81 9.47 1.90 7.84
C HIS A 81 9.87 0.43 7.75
N LYS A 82 9.21 -0.34 6.89
CA LYS A 82 9.85 -1.55 6.34
C LYS A 82 10.04 -1.36 4.85
N HIS A 83 11.08 -0.58 4.54
CA HIS A 83 11.66 -0.47 3.20
C HIS A 83 11.83 -1.89 2.66
N GLY A 84 11.31 -2.14 1.47
CA GLY A 84 11.41 -3.43 0.81
C GLY A 84 12.87 -3.86 0.72
N ARG A 85 13.21 -4.95 1.43
CA ARG A 85 14.46 -5.67 1.17
C ARG A 85 14.21 -6.51 -0.08
N LEU A 86 14.50 -5.91 -1.22
CA LEU A 86 14.62 -6.60 -2.50
C LEU A 86 15.99 -7.31 -2.52
N GLY A 87 15.98 -8.64 -2.66
CA GLY A 87 17.13 -9.46 -3.07
C GLY A 87 18.10 -9.87 -1.96
N ASP A 88 18.09 -11.17 -1.62
CA ASP A 88 19.31 -11.98 -1.58
C ASP A 88 19.12 -13.08 -2.63
#